data_AF-H2C5Z1-F1
#
_entry.id   AF-H2C5Z1-F1
#
_cell.length_a   1.000
_cell.length_b   1.000
_cell.length_c   1.000
_cell.angle_alpha   90.00
_cell.angle_beta   90.00
_cell.angle_gamma   90.00
#
_symmetry.space_group_name_H-M   'P 1'
#
loop_
_entity.id
_entity.type
_entity.pdbx_description
1 polymer ?
#
loop_
_entity_poly.entity_id
_entity_poly.type
_entity_poly.pdbx_seq_one_letter_code
_entity_poly.pdbx_strand_id
1 'polypeptide(L)'
;MADIVSKLWTLIDLQIPLVTTDMETYLLKEGIFTQDDLNKFKEISKSIKRAYYALQRDPEDAIKTLKKALEELKTIQPKKPMPPEMKIRFEAIMRALVEATSSTEPK
;
A
#
# COMPACT_ATOMS: atom_id res chain seq x y z
N MET A 1 6.71 -5.38 -17.46
CA MET A 1 6.54 -6.31 -16.32
C MET A 1 7.70 -6.26 -15.33
N ALA A 2 8.97 -6.42 -15.74
CA ALA A 2 10.12 -6.40 -14.81
C ALA A 2 10.21 -5.14 -13.93
N ASP A 3 9.92 -3.96 -14.48
CA ASP A 3 9.92 -2.69 -13.73
C ASP A 3 8.83 -2.65 -12.63
N ILE A 4 7.63 -3.17 -12.93
CA ILE A 4 6.52 -3.25 -11.97
C ILE A 4 6.84 -4.21 -10.82
N VAL A 5 7.46 -5.36 -11.14
CA VAL A 5 7.90 -6.34 -10.12
C VAL A 5 8.94 -5.71 -9.21
N SER A 6 9.94 -5.01 -9.76
CA SER A 6 10.95 -4.35 -8.93
C SER A 6 10.35 -3.27 -8.03
N LYS A 7 9.43 -2.45 -8.54
CA LYS A 7 8.76 -1.40 -7.77
C LYS A 7 7.89 -1.95 -6.65
N LEU A 8 7.09 -2.99 -6.93
CA LEU A 8 6.27 -3.66 -5.92
C LEU A 8 7.13 -4.35 -4.86
N TRP A 9 8.27 -4.93 -5.25
CA TRP A 9 9.21 -5.50 -4.29
C TRP A 9 9.76 -4.44 -3.34
N THR A 10 10.24 -3.31 -3.85
CA THR A 10 10.71 -2.19 -3.02
C THR A 10 9.62 -1.67 -2.07
N LEU A 11 8.37 -1.61 -2.54
CA LEU A 11 7.23 -1.22 -1.71
C LEU A 11 6.98 -2.21 -0.58
N ILE A 12 7.04 -3.51 -0.89
CA ILE A 12 6.83 -4.61 0.06
C ILE A 12 7.94 -4.67 1.11
N ASP A 13 9.17 -4.48 0.68
CA ASP A 13 10.38 -4.66 1.50
C ASP A 13 10.70 -3.43 2.36
N LEU A 14 10.47 -2.21 1.82
CA LEU A 14 10.85 -0.97 2.50
C LEU A 14 9.64 -0.14 2.94
N GLN A 15 8.74 0.22 2.03
CA GLN A 15 7.72 1.23 2.32
C GLN A 15 6.63 0.73 3.27
N ILE A 16 6.11 -0.49 3.06
CA ILE A 16 5.09 -1.09 3.92
C ILE A 16 5.58 -1.22 5.37
N PRO A 17 6.77 -1.78 5.66
CA PRO A 17 7.27 -1.87 7.03
C PRO A 17 7.46 -0.51 7.70
N LEU A 18 7.97 0.48 6.97
CA LEU A 18 8.15 1.84 7.48
C LEU A 18 6.81 2.49 7.85
N VAL A 19 5.82 2.44 6.94
CA VAL A 19 4.48 2.98 7.21
C VAL A 19 3.78 2.20 8.34
N THR A 20 3.99 0.89 8.45
CA THR A 20 3.46 0.11 9.57
C THR A 20 4.02 0.60 10.89
N THR A 21 5.34 0.81 10.96
CA THR A 21 6.03 1.32 12.14
C THR A 21 5.56 2.74 12.49
N ASP A 22 5.40 3.59 11.48
CA ASP A 22 4.88 4.94 11.64
C ASP A 22 3.45 4.89 12.20
N MET A 23 2.56 4.09 11.58
CA MET A 23 1.20 3.90 12.07
C MET A 23 1.21 3.40 13.50
N GLU A 24 1.98 2.37 13.86
CA GLU A 24 2.05 1.87 15.25
C GLU A 24 2.53 2.94 16.24
N THR A 25 3.47 3.79 15.83
CA THR A 25 4.00 4.88 16.66
C THR A 25 2.97 6.00 16.84
N TYR A 26 2.34 6.45 15.76
CA TYR A 26 1.43 7.61 15.72
C TYR A 26 -0.02 7.27 16.11
N LEU A 27 -0.44 6.02 15.87
CA LEU A 27 -1.69 5.44 16.37
C LEU A 27 -1.78 5.56 17.89
N LEU A 28 -0.75 5.06 18.57
CA LEU A 28 -0.78 4.82 20.00
C LEU A 28 -0.44 6.08 20.80
N LYS A 29 0.44 6.95 20.29
CA LYS A 29 0.90 8.13 21.04
C LYS A 29 0.13 9.40 20.72
N GLU A 30 -0.30 9.58 19.47
CA GLU A 30 -0.83 10.88 19.01
C GLU A 30 -2.30 10.82 18.56
N GLY A 31 -2.88 9.62 18.47
CA GLY A 31 -4.27 9.40 18.09
C GLY A 31 -4.56 9.81 16.64
N ILE A 32 -3.56 9.75 15.76
CA ILE A 32 -3.69 10.13 14.34
C ILE A 32 -4.53 9.08 13.60
N PHE A 33 -4.36 7.81 13.93
CA PHE A 33 -5.09 6.67 13.35
C PHE A 33 -5.88 5.93 14.44
N THR A 34 -6.81 5.06 14.04
CA THR A 34 -7.47 4.10 14.92
C THR A 34 -6.89 2.69 14.77
N GLN A 35 -7.05 1.84 15.79
CA GLN A 35 -6.54 0.46 15.73
C GLN A 35 -7.13 -0.29 14.53
N ASP A 36 -8.36 0.04 14.15
CA ASP A 36 -9.00 -0.48 12.94
C ASP A 36 -8.28 -0.02 11.67
N ASP A 37 -7.79 1.21 11.58
CA ASP A 37 -7.00 1.70 10.44
C ASP A 37 -5.67 0.94 10.32
N LEU A 38 -5.00 0.70 11.45
CA LEU A 38 -3.78 -0.12 11.47
C LEU A 38 -4.07 -1.56 11.02
N ASN A 39 -5.15 -2.16 11.52
CA ASN A 39 -5.54 -3.51 11.13
C ASN A 39 -5.88 -3.59 9.64
N LYS A 40 -6.63 -2.62 9.11
CA LYS A 40 -6.90 -2.49 7.67
C LYS A 40 -5.60 -2.38 6.87
N PHE A 41 -4.69 -1.50 7.28
CA PHE A 41 -3.40 -1.34 6.58
C PHE A 41 -2.59 -2.64 6.55
N LYS A 42 -2.59 -3.41 7.64
CA LYS A 42 -1.93 -4.73 7.70
C LYS A 42 -2.58 -5.74 6.74
N GLU A 43 -3.90 -5.77 6.65
CA GLU A 43 -4.60 -6.67 5.72
C GLU A 43 -4.37 -6.27 4.25
N ILE A 44 -4.43 -4.97 3.94
CA ILE A 44 -4.07 -4.45 2.62
C ILE A 44 -2.63 -4.85 2.27
N SER A 45 -1.69 -4.70 3.20
CA SER A 45 -0.28 -5.05 3.00
C SER A 45 -0.10 -6.54 2.68
N LYS A 46 -0.87 -7.42 3.34
CA LYS A 46 -0.90 -8.86 3.00
C LYS A 46 -1.46 -9.10 1.60
N SER A 47 -2.52 -8.39 1.21
CA SER A 47 -3.10 -8.48 -0.14
C SER A 47 -2.12 -8.03 -1.22
N ILE A 48 -1.39 -6.95 -1.00
CA ILE A 48 -0.33 -6.47 -1.92
C ILE A 48 0.77 -7.53 -2.07
N LYS A 49 1.25 -8.10 -0.96
CA LYS A 49 2.24 -9.19 -0.99
C LYS A 49 1.74 -10.40 -1.78
N ARG A 50 0.48 -10.83 -1.57
CA ARG A 50 -0.12 -11.95 -2.31
C ARG A 50 -0.22 -11.65 -3.80
N ALA A 51 -0.67 -10.45 -4.15
CA ALA A 51 -0.76 -10.02 -5.55
C ALA A 51 0.61 -10.02 -6.23
N TYR A 52 1.66 -9.55 -5.53
CA TYR A 52 3.03 -9.59 -6.03
C TYR A 52 3.48 -11.00 -6.44
N TYR A 53 3.26 -12.00 -5.57
CA TYR A 53 3.60 -13.39 -5.89
C TYR A 53 2.69 -13.98 -6.98
N ALA A 54 1.45 -13.51 -7.09
CA ALA A 54 0.52 -13.95 -8.11
C ALA A 54 0.82 -13.38 -9.50
N LEU A 55 1.54 -12.25 -9.63
CA LEU A 55 1.81 -11.58 -10.92
C LEU A 55 2.40 -12.48 -12.00
N GLN A 56 3.21 -13.48 -11.62
CA GLN A 56 3.82 -14.40 -12.59
C GLN A 56 2.87 -15.52 -13.04
N ARG A 57 1.89 -15.88 -12.20
CA ARG A 57 0.97 -16.99 -12.45
C ARG A 57 -0.36 -16.53 -13.02
N ASP A 58 -0.88 -15.43 -12.50
CA ASP A 58 -2.17 -14.84 -12.85
C ASP A 58 -2.09 -13.31 -12.74
N PRO A 59 -1.56 -12.65 -13.79
CA PRO A 59 -1.34 -11.20 -13.76
C PRO A 59 -2.65 -10.41 -13.70
N GLU A 60 -3.74 -10.90 -14.31
CA GLU A 60 -5.03 -10.20 -14.30
C GLU A 60 -5.63 -10.15 -12.89
N ASP A 61 -5.67 -11.29 -12.19
CA ASP A 61 -6.17 -11.36 -10.81
C ASP A 61 -5.25 -10.60 -9.85
N ALA A 62 -3.94 -10.66 -10.06
CA ALA A 62 -2.97 -9.86 -9.30
C ALA A 62 -3.23 -8.36 -9.44
N ILE A 63 -3.44 -7.86 -10.67
CA ILE A 63 -3.74 -6.44 -10.91
C ILE A 63 -5.08 -6.05 -10.30
N LYS A 64 -6.11 -6.90 -10.40
CA LYS A 64 -7.41 -6.68 -9.75
C LYS A 64 -7.26 -6.57 -8.23
N THR A 65 -6.44 -7.43 -7.64
CA THR A 65 -6.12 -7.39 -6.21
C THR A 65 -5.37 -6.11 -5.83
N LEU A 66 -4.41 -5.65 -6.63
CA LEU A 66 -3.70 -4.38 -6.41
C LEU A 66 -4.65 -3.18 -6.53
N LYS A 67 -5.57 -3.17 -7.50
CA LYS A 67 -6.62 -2.14 -7.62
C LYS A 67 -7.50 -2.09 -6.38
N LYS A 68 -7.94 -3.25 -5.91
CA LYS A 68 -8.74 -3.34 -4.67
C LYS A 68 -7.96 -2.82 -3.46
N ALA A 69 -6.70 -3.21 -3.32
CA ALA A 69 -5.84 -2.72 -2.24
C ALA A 69 -5.66 -1.19 -2.28
N LEU A 70 -5.53 -0.60 -3.48
CA LEU A 70 -5.48 0.85 -3.66
C LEU A 70 -6.77 1.53 -3.21
N GLU A 71 -7.94 0.99 -3.59
CA GLU A 71 -9.23 1.53 -3.14
C GLU A 71 -9.41 1.42 -1.63
N GLU A 72 -9.00 0.29 -1.03
CA GLU A 72 -9.03 0.11 0.43
C GLU A 72 -8.10 1.07 1.17
N LEU A 73 -6.90 1.36 0.62
CA LEU A 73 -5.98 2.37 1.18
C LEU A 73 -6.60 3.76 1.24
N LYS A 74 -7.35 4.15 0.22
CA LYS A 74 -8.05 5.46 0.18
C LYS A 74 -9.11 5.60 1.28
N THR A 75 -9.58 4.49 1.84
CA THR A 75 -10.56 4.51 2.96
C THR A 75 -9.91 4.77 4.32
N ILE A 76 -8.57 4.68 4.42
CA ILE A 76 -7.85 5.01 5.65
C ILE A 76 -7.82 6.53 5.77
N GLN A 77 -8.68 7.06 6.64
CA GLN A 77 -8.81 8.48 6.90
C GLN A 77 -8.16 8.83 8.24
N PRO A 78 -6.98 9.47 8.26
CA PRO A 78 -6.38 9.90 9.50
C PRO A 78 -7.24 10.98 10.16
N LYS A 79 -7.42 10.90 11.48
CA LYS A 79 -8.20 11.88 12.27
C LYS A 79 -7.48 13.22 12.43
N LYS A 80 -6.16 13.22 12.24
CA LYS A 80 -5.28 14.39 12.31
C LYS A 80 -4.35 14.38 11.10
N PRO A 81 -3.73 15.52 10.75
CA PRO A 81 -2.72 15.54 9.71
C PRO A 81 -1.60 14.53 10.00
N MET A 82 -1.22 13.75 8.99
CA MET A 82 -0.06 12.87 9.07
C MET A 82 1.23 13.72 9.20
N PRO A 83 2.22 13.27 9.97
CA PRO A 83 3.56 13.83 9.95
C PRO A 83 4.12 13.83 8.52
N PRO A 84 4.94 14.83 8.14
CA PRO A 84 5.43 14.98 6.77
C PRO A 84 6.10 13.71 6.21
N GLU A 85 6.96 13.07 7.00
CA GLU A 85 7.67 11.86 6.57
C GLU A 85 6.72 10.68 6.32
N MET A 86 5.76 10.47 7.22
CA MET A 86 4.76 9.42 7.08
C MET A 86 3.88 9.67 5.85
N LYS A 87 3.46 10.92 5.64
CA LYS A 87 2.65 11.30 4.48
C LYS A 87 3.37 10.96 3.18
N ILE A 88 4.66 11.30 3.07
CA ILE A 88 5.49 11.00 1.89
C ILE A 88 5.54 9.49 1.64
N ARG A 89 5.75 8.68 2.69
CA ARG A 89 5.81 7.21 2.57
C ARG A 89 4.45 6.62 2.18
N PHE A 90 3.37 7.08 2.79
CA PHE A 90 2.01 6.63 2.47
C PHE A 90 1.63 6.97 1.03
N GLU A 91 1.94 8.19 0.57
CA GLU A 91 1.73 8.61 -0.82
C GLU A 91 2.60 7.82 -1.80
N ALA A 92 3.84 7.47 -1.42
CA ALA A 92 4.70 6.62 -2.24
C ALA A 92 4.09 5.22 -2.46
N ILE A 93 3.46 4.64 -1.43
CA ILE A 93 2.71 3.38 -1.56
C ILE A 93 1.57 3.53 -2.56
N MET A 94 0.73 4.56 -2.40
CA MET A 94 -0.40 4.78 -3.31
C MET A 94 0.07 4.99 -4.75
N ARG A 95 1.11 5.79 -4.97
CA ARG A 95 1.66 6.07 -6.30
C ARG A 95 2.17 4.81 -6.97
N ALA A 96 2.91 3.97 -6.26
CA ALA A 96 3.42 2.72 -6.80
C ALA A 96 2.28 1.75 -7.19
N LEU A 97 1.19 1.71 -6.42
CA LEU A 97 0.00 0.92 -6.77
C LEU A 97 -0.75 1.48 -7.98
N VAL A 98 -0.86 2.81 -8.11
CA VAL A 98 -1.40 3.45 -9.32
C VAL A 98 -0.55 3.07 -10.53
N GLU A 99 0.76 3.24 -10.47
CA GLU A 99 1.67 2.86 -11.58
C GLU A 99 1.54 1.38 -11.95
N ALA A 100 1.45 0.49 -10.96
CA ALA A 100 1.31 -0.95 -11.16
C ALA A 100 -0.03 -1.35 -11.79
N THR A 101 -1.09 -0.55 -11.58
CA THR A 101 -2.45 -0.86 -12.05
C THR A 101 -2.85 -0.10 -13.32
N SER A 102 -2.16 0.99 -13.66
CA SER A 102 -2.30 1.77 -14.90
C SER A 102 -1.41 1.25 -16.03
N SER A 103 -0.33 0.53 -15.75
CA SER A 103 0.55 -0.04 -16.77
C SER A 103 -0.08 -1.15 -17.64
N THR A 104 -1.37 -1.42 -17.47
CA THR A 104 -2.14 -2.44 -18.20
C THR A 104 -3.35 -1.90 -18.96
N GLU A 105 -3.55 -0.59 -19.02
CA GLU A 105 -4.49 -0.03 -20.00
C GLU A 105 -3.80 0.01 -21.37
N PRO A 106 -4.32 -0.70 -22.40
CA PRO A 106 -3.83 -0.51 -23.76
C PRO A 106 -4.20 0.92 -24.19
N LYS A 107 -3.20 1.68 -24.63
CA LYS A 107 -3.43 2.85 -25.47
C LYS A 107 -3.97 2.42 -26.82
#